data_AF-A0A7R9DRM1-F1
#
_entry.id   AF-A0A7R9DRM1-F1
#
_cell.length_a   1.000
_cell.length_b   1.000
_cell.length_c   1.000
_cell.angle_alpha   90.00
_cell.angle_beta   90.00
_cell.angle_gamma   90.00
#
_symmetry.space_group_name_H-M   'P 1'
#
loop_
_entity.id
_entity.type
_entity.pdbx_description
1 polymer ?
#
loop_
_entity_poly.entity_id
_entity_poly.type
_entity_poly.pdbx_seq_one_letter_code
_entity_poly.pdbx_strand_id
1 'polypeptide(L)'
;VFGLGNKTYEHYNEVAKYVDKRMEELGATRVFELGLGDDDANIEEDFITWKDRFWPAVCEFFGIESTGEDVSVRQYKLTEHEEVNHDRVYTGEVARLHSLKNQRPPFDAKNPFLAKIKVNRELHKSGDRSCMHIEFDIEGSKMRYETGDHVAVYPQNNKALVNRLGELLGVNLDTVFTLTNTDEESSKKHPFPCPCSYRTALTYYIDIACNPRTHIIKELIDYTKDPKDQEHLKLMSSTSTEGKQLFSKWVTQDNRNIVHILEDLPTCRPALDHLCELLPRLQPRYYSISSSPKVYPNTVHVTAVLVEYETPTGRTNKGVATTWLAAKKPKDDTEPPVVPIFIRRSQF
;
A
#
# COMPACT_ATOMS: atom_id res chain seq x y z
N VAL A 1 16.06 -18.89 -1.55
CA VAL A 1 14.63 -18.47 -1.47
C VAL A 1 14.45 -17.62 -0.21
N PHE A 2 13.61 -16.58 -0.22
CA PHE A 2 13.21 -15.87 1.01
C PHE A 2 11.69 -16.01 1.18
N GLY A 3 11.26 -16.59 2.29
CA GLY A 3 9.87 -16.83 2.61
C GLY A 3 9.26 -15.70 3.43
N LEU A 4 8.01 -15.37 3.11
CA LEU A 4 7.17 -14.46 3.88
C LEU A 4 6.13 -15.30 4.62
N GLY A 5 6.32 -15.52 5.92
CA GLY A 5 5.43 -16.30 6.76
C GLY A 5 5.00 -15.55 8.00
N ASN A 6 4.20 -16.19 8.84
CA ASN A 6 3.76 -15.67 10.12
C ASN A 6 3.58 -16.84 11.10
N LYS A 7 4.26 -16.79 12.26
CA LYS A 7 4.28 -17.92 13.22
C LYS A 7 2.95 -18.19 13.92
N THR A 8 1.98 -17.27 13.84
CA THR A 8 0.63 -17.50 14.36
C THR A 8 -0.17 -18.52 13.54
N TYR A 9 0.27 -18.82 12.32
CA TYR A 9 -0.33 -19.83 11.45
C TYR A 9 0.38 -21.17 11.60
N GLU A 10 -0.39 -22.27 11.54
CA GLU A 10 0.11 -23.64 11.65
C GLU A 10 1.19 -23.95 10.61
N HIS A 11 1.00 -23.48 9.38
CA HIS A 11 1.89 -23.75 8.24
C HIS A 11 2.88 -22.60 7.99
N TYR A 12 3.69 -22.27 9.00
CA TYR A 12 4.70 -21.20 8.91
C TYR A 12 5.69 -21.41 7.76
N ASN A 13 5.71 -20.48 6.79
CA ASN A 13 6.61 -20.47 5.63
C ASN A 13 6.54 -21.73 4.73
N GLU A 14 5.42 -22.47 4.76
CA GLU A 14 5.29 -23.76 4.05
C GLU A 14 5.60 -23.67 2.55
N VAL A 15 5.11 -22.64 1.87
CA VAL A 15 5.38 -22.44 0.43
C VAL A 15 6.86 -22.22 0.16
N ALA A 16 7.55 -21.42 0.98
CA ALA A 16 8.97 -21.14 0.78
C ALA A 16 9.84 -22.38 1.04
N LYS A 17 9.52 -23.12 2.11
CA LYS A 17 10.14 -24.42 2.43
C LYS A 17 9.94 -25.43 1.30
N TYR A 18 8.72 -25.51 0.76
CA TYR A 18 8.40 -26.37 -0.36
C TYR A 18 9.21 -26.00 -1.61
N VAL A 19 9.21 -24.72 -2.01
CA VAL A 19 9.92 -24.27 -3.23
C VAL A 19 11.42 -24.50 -3.11
N ASP A 20 12.02 -24.12 -1.98
CA ASP A 20 13.46 -24.27 -1.74
C ASP A 20 13.88 -25.74 -1.80
N LYS A 21 13.15 -26.62 -1.11
CA LYS A 21 13.38 -28.07 -1.17
C LYS A 21 13.15 -28.63 -2.56
N ARG A 22 12.07 -28.22 -3.24
CA ARG A 22 11.69 -28.76 -4.55
C ARG A 22 12.67 -28.38 -5.64
N MET A 23 13.26 -27.19 -5.59
CA MET A 23 14.32 -26.78 -6.51
C MET A 23 15.55 -27.68 -6.39
N GLU A 24 15.97 -27.98 -5.16
CA GLU A 24 17.08 -28.90 -4.88
C GLU A 24 16.77 -30.33 -5.38
N GLU A 25 15.57 -30.86 -5.10
CA GLU A 25 15.12 -32.17 -5.61
C GLU A 25 15.10 -32.25 -7.15
N LEU A 26 14.90 -31.12 -7.83
CA LEU A 26 14.92 -31.02 -9.30
C LEU A 26 16.33 -30.79 -9.87
N GLY A 27 17.36 -30.76 -9.02
CA GLY A 27 18.77 -30.66 -9.43
C GLY A 27 19.33 -29.23 -9.46
N ALA A 28 18.60 -28.23 -8.96
CA ALA A 28 19.15 -26.88 -8.82
C ALA A 28 20.15 -26.80 -7.65
N THR A 29 21.16 -25.95 -7.77
CA THR A 29 22.12 -25.70 -6.69
C THR A 29 21.70 -24.48 -5.87
N ARG A 30 21.56 -24.66 -4.55
CA ARG A 30 21.27 -23.56 -3.62
C ARG A 30 22.53 -22.70 -3.45
N VAL A 31 22.41 -21.41 -3.78
CA VAL A 31 23.51 -20.43 -3.64
C VAL A 31 23.57 -19.82 -2.24
N PHE A 32 22.43 -19.67 -1.56
CA PHE A 32 22.34 -19.10 -0.22
C PHE A 32 21.19 -19.73 0.56
N GLU A 33 21.28 -19.72 1.89
CA GLU A 33 20.31 -20.37 2.78
C GLU A 33 18.88 -19.81 2.61
N LEU A 34 17.89 -20.67 2.91
CA LEU A 34 16.48 -20.29 2.94
C LEU A 34 16.24 -19.25 4.04
N GLY A 35 15.73 -18.08 3.66
CA GLY A 35 15.25 -17.09 4.62
C GLY A 35 13.82 -17.36 5.05
N LEU A 36 13.51 -17.18 6.33
CA LEU A 36 12.20 -17.41 6.93
C LEU A 36 11.75 -16.14 7.67
N GLY A 37 11.10 -15.22 6.96
CA GLY A 37 10.55 -14.00 7.56
C GLY A 37 9.27 -14.26 8.35
N ASP A 38 9.09 -13.50 9.43
CA ASP A 38 7.95 -13.58 10.36
C ASP A 38 7.20 -12.25 10.49
N ASP A 39 6.02 -12.20 9.89
CA ASP A 39 5.12 -11.03 9.90
C ASP A 39 4.43 -10.80 11.27
N ASP A 40 4.49 -11.77 12.20
CA ASP A 40 4.03 -11.55 13.59
C ASP A 40 5.01 -10.69 14.39
N ALA A 41 6.29 -10.72 14.01
CA ALA A 41 7.36 -9.96 14.63
C ALA A 41 7.76 -8.77 13.75
N ASN A 42 8.87 -8.88 13.00
CA ASN A 42 9.36 -7.83 12.13
C ASN A 42 9.99 -8.41 10.87
N ILE A 43 9.13 -8.70 9.89
CA ILE A 43 9.54 -9.29 8.61
C ILE A 43 10.52 -8.42 7.81
N GLU A 44 10.48 -7.09 7.98
CA GLU A 44 11.43 -6.17 7.33
C GLU A 44 12.85 -6.41 7.86
N GLU A 45 12.99 -6.59 9.19
CA GLU A 45 14.28 -6.89 9.80
C GLU A 45 14.82 -8.27 9.38
N ASP A 46 13.95 -9.28 9.32
CA ASP A 46 14.31 -10.61 8.82
C ASP A 46 14.84 -10.53 7.38
N PHE A 47 14.15 -9.76 6.53
CA PHE A 47 14.55 -9.58 5.14
C PHE A 47 15.88 -8.83 5.00
N ILE A 48 16.08 -7.74 5.74
CA ILE A 48 17.33 -6.97 5.71
C ILE A 48 18.49 -7.86 6.16
N THR A 49 18.34 -8.57 7.27
CA THR A 49 19.38 -9.46 7.82
C THR A 49 19.73 -10.58 6.85
N TRP A 50 18.74 -11.14 6.17
CA TRP A 50 18.96 -12.14 5.12
C TRP A 50 19.64 -11.54 3.88
N LYS A 51 19.17 -10.39 3.40
CA LYS A 51 19.69 -9.70 2.20
C LYS A 51 21.16 -9.32 2.35
N ASP A 52 21.56 -8.83 3.52
CA ASP A 52 22.93 -8.36 3.77
C ASP A 52 23.96 -9.49 3.77
N ARG A 53 23.51 -10.72 4.06
CA ARG A 53 24.33 -11.93 3.95
C ARG A 53 24.20 -12.60 2.57
N PHE A 54 23.05 -12.43 1.91
CA PHE A 54 22.77 -12.98 0.59
C PHE A 54 23.71 -12.42 -0.49
N TRP A 55 23.85 -11.10 -0.59
CA TRP A 55 24.66 -10.50 -1.66
C TRP A 55 26.15 -10.88 -1.60
N PRO A 56 26.83 -10.84 -0.44
CA PRO A 56 28.21 -11.34 -0.34
C PRO A 56 28.35 -12.81 -0.77
N ALA A 57 27.42 -13.68 -0.36
CA ALA A 57 27.44 -15.09 -0.74
C ALA A 57 27.25 -15.29 -2.25
N VAL A 58 26.40 -14.49 -2.90
CA VAL A 58 26.23 -14.51 -4.36
C VAL A 58 27.52 -14.07 -5.06
N CYS A 59 28.13 -12.96 -4.62
CA CYS A 59 29.39 -12.48 -5.19
C CYS A 59 30.51 -13.51 -5.07
N GLU A 60 30.65 -14.14 -3.90
CA GLU A 60 31.64 -15.21 -3.66
C GLU A 60 31.38 -16.43 -4.56
N PHE A 61 30.13 -16.88 -4.64
CA PHE A 61 29.76 -18.06 -5.42
C PHE A 61 30.02 -17.89 -6.93
N PHE A 62 29.77 -16.70 -7.47
CA PHE A 62 29.97 -16.41 -8.90
C PHE A 62 31.32 -15.77 -9.22
N GLY A 63 32.15 -15.47 -8.23
CA GLY A 63 33.43 -14.77 -8.42
C GLY A 63 33.27 -13.34 -8.95
N ILE A 64 32.22 -12.64 -8.52
CA ILE A 64 31.91 -11.26 -8.93
C ILE A 64 32.43 -10.29 -7.87
N GLU A 65 33.18 -9.27 -8.28
CA GLU A 65 33.56 -8.17 -7.39
C GLU A 65 32.38 -7.22 -7.17
N SER A 66 32.10 -6.88 -5.91
CA SER A 66 31.09 -5.88 -5.57
C SER A 66 31.57 -4.50 -6.01
N THR A 67 30.78 -3.78 -6.81
CA THR A 67 31.11 -2.42 -7.25
C THR A 67 30.93 -1.35 -6.17
N GLY A 68 30.63 -1.73 -4.92
CA GLY A 68 30.83 -0.91 -3.72
C GLY A 68 29.97 0.34 -3.54
N GLU A 69 29.33 0.85 -4.57
CA GLU A 69 28.54 2.08 -4.50
C GLU A 69 27.04 1.78 -4.52
N ASP A 70 26.38 2.00 -3.38
CA ASP A 70 24.93 2.21 -3.30
C ASP A 70 24.60 3.54 -4.00
N VAL A 71 24.57 3.55 -5.33
CA VAL A 71 24.07 4.70 -6.07
C VAL A 71 22.55 4.67 -6.00
N SER A 72 21.92 5.72 -5.47
CA SER A 72 20.47 5.92 -5.62
C SER A 72 20.19 6.16 -7.10
N VAL A 73 19.74 5.11 -7.80
CA VAL A 73 19.36 5.16 -9.20
C VAL A 73 17.84 5.19 -9.29
N ARG A 74 17.31 6.28 -9.85
CA ARG A 74 15.88 6.41 -10.18
C ARG A 74 15.48 5.29 -11.16
N GLN A 75 14.49 4.50 -10.77
CA GLN A 75 13.84 3.51 -11.62
C GLN A 75 12.88 4.16 -12.63
N TYR A 76 12.35 5.34 -12.33
CA TYR A 76 11.42 6.03 -13.23
C TYR A 76 11.87 7.45 -13.56
N LYS A 77 11.72 7.79 -14.84
CA LYS A 77 11.89 9.15 -15.36
C LYS A 77 10.58 9.92 -15.24
N LEU A 78 10.64 11.10 -14.64
CA LEU A 78 9.53 12.06 -14.57
C LEU A 78 9.30 12.74 -15.93
N THR A 79 8.04 12.92 -16.30
CA THR A 79 7.60 13.81 -17.37
C THR A 79 6.34 14.53 -16.91
N GLU A 80 6.42 15.85 -16.75
CA GLU A 80 5.27 16.71 -16.45
C GLU A 80 4.63 17.18 -17.77
N HIS A 81 3.30 17.29 -17.78
CA HIS A 81 2.52 17.63 -18.97
C HIS A 81 1.90 19.02 -18.82
N GLU A 82 2.36 19.99 -19.61
CA GLU A 82 1.80 21.35 -19.63
C GLU A 82 0.45 21.40 -20.35
N GLU A 83 0.35 20.76 -21.51
CA GLU A 83 -0.89 20.63 -22.28
C GLU A 83 -1.60 19.32 -21.96
N VAL A 84 -2.59 19.38 -21.07
CA VAL A 84 -3.27 18.19 -20.57
C VAL A 84 -4.52 17.88 -21.39
N ASN A 85 -4.50 16.76 -22.13
CA ASN A 85 -5.73 16.17 -22.63
C ASN A 85 -6.42 15.37 -21.52
N HIS A 86 -7.42 15.97 -20.87
CA HIS A 86 -8.16 15.36 -19.75
C HIS A 86 -8.82 14.01 -20.08
N ASP A 87 -9.11 13.71 -21.35
CA ASP A 87 -9.65 12.41 -21.77
C ASP A 87 -8.60 11.29 -21.76
N ARG A 88 -7.32 11.61 -21.55
CA ARG A 88 -6.22 10.64 -21.47
C ARG A 88 -5.60 10.53 -20.07
N VAL A 89 -6.19 11.18 -19.07
CA VAL A 89 -5.67 11.22 -17.70
C VAL A 89 -6.45 10.26 -16.81
N TYR A 90 -5.73 9.42 -16.07
CA TYR A 90 -6.31 8.56 -15.05
C TYR A 90 -6.81 9.38 -13.86
N THR A 91 -7.95 8.98 -13.32
CA THR A 91 -8.68 9.69 -12.25
C THR A 91 -8.96 8.80 -11.03
N GLY A 92 -8.29 7.65 -10.94
CA GLY A 92 -8.41 6.68 -9.85
C GLY A 92 -8.72 5.25 -10.30
N GLU A 93 -8.85 5.00 -11.60
CA GLU A 93 -9.05 3.65 -12.16
C GLU A 93 -7.84 2.76 -11.87
N VAL A 94 -8.07 1.46 -11.63
CA VAL A 94 -7.00 0.53 -11.21
C VAL A 94 -6.07 0.13 -12.36
N ALA A 95 -6.61 -0.01 -13.58
CA ALA A 95 -5.84 -0.51 -14.72
C ALA A 95 -6.23 0.14 -16.04
N ARG A 96 -7.48 -0.04 -16.51
CA ARG A 96 -7.92 0.51 -17.81
C ARG A 96 -8.49 1.92 -17.63
N LEU A 97 -8.02 2.87 -18.43
CA LEU A 97 -8.53 4.24 -18.46
C LEU A 97 -10.06 4.28 -18.66
N HIS A 98 -10.74 5.16 -17.92
CA HIS A 98 -12.19 5.30 -17.88
C HIS A 98 -12.96 4.05 -17.46
N SER A 99 -12.33 3.00 -16.91
CA SER A 99 -13.05 1.78 -16.48
C SER A 99 -14.07 2.03 -15.38
N LEU A 100 -13.81 2.99 -14.49
CA LEU A 100 -14.75 3.38 -13.44
C LEU A 100 -15.97 4.12 -13.99
N LYS A 101 -15.85 4.82 -15.13
CA LYS A 101 -16.98 5.44 -15.84
C LYS A 101 -17.71 4.43 -16.73
N ASN A 102 -16.96 3.65 -17.48
CA ASN A 102 -17.43 2.68 -18.46
C ASN A 102 -17.34 1.26 -17.90
N GLN A 103 -18.19 0.98 -16.92
CA GLN A 103 -18.25 -0.31 -16.22
C GLN A 103 -18.72 -1.42 -17.15
N ARG A 104 -17.87 -2.44 -17.34
CA ARG A 104 -18.17 -3.62 -18.17
C ARG A 104 -17.69 -4.87 -17.45
N PRO A 105 -18.53 -5.91 -17.28
CA PRO A 105 -18.10 -7.17 -16.68
C PRO A 105 -17.11 -7.93 -17.59
N PRO A 106 -16.33 -8.89 -17.07
CA PRO A 106 -16.30 -9.31 -15.66
C PRO A 106 -15.61 -8.30 -14.74
N PHE A 107 -15.99 -8.31 -13.46
CA PHE A 107 -15.38 -7.46 -12.43
C PHE A 107 -14.47 -8.28 -11.53
N ASP A 108 -13.26 -7.80 -11.32
CA ASP A 108 -12.18 -8.45 -10.57
C ASP A 108 -11.22 -7.41 -9.98
N ALA A 109 -10.07 -7.83 -9.47
CA ALA A 109 -9.07 -6.93 -8.89
C ALA A 109 -8.56 -5.86 -9.88
N LYS A 110 -8.50 -6.13 -11.19
CA LYS A 110 -8.02 -5.17 -12.21
C LYS A 110 -9.16 -4.30 -12.76
N ASN A 111 -10.40 -4.74 -12.60
CA ASN A 111 -11.60 -4.04 -13.03
C ASN A 111 -12.68 -4.12 -11.95
N PRO A 112 -12.57 -3.33 -10.85
CA PRO A 112 -13.56 -3.39 -9.77
C PRO A 112 -14.91 -2.83 -10.21
N PHE A 113 -15.97 -3.35 -9.60
CA PHE A 113 -17.33 -2.85 -9.76
C PHE A 113 -17.58 -1.65 -8.84
N LEU A 114 -18.14 -0.56 -9.37
CA LEU A 114 -18.61 0.57 -8.55
C LEU A 114 -19.96 0.25 -7.91
N ALA A 115 -19.94 -0.34 -6.72
CA ALA A 115 -21.12 -0.65 -5.95
C ALA A 115 -21.67 0.58 -5.21
N LYS A 116 -22.99 0.78 -5.27
CA LYS A 116 -23.69 1.80 -4.46
C LYS A 116 -23.79 1.29 -3.01
N ILE A 117 -23.54 2.16 -2.04
CA ILE A 117 -23.77 1.86 -0.62
C ILE A 117 -25.25 2.15 -0.31
N LYS A 118 -26.05 1.10 -0.15
CA LYS A 118 -27.48 1.18 0.18
C LYS A 118 -27.71 1.48 1.67
N VAL A 119 -26.88 0.89 2.54
CA VAL A 119 -26.97 1.05 4.00
C VAL A 119 -25.58 1.27 4.56
N ASN A 120 -25.46 2.18 5.52
CA ASN A 120 -24.25 2.36 6.33
C ASN A 120 -24.65 2.84 7.72
N ARG A 121 -24.90 1.91 8.64
CA ARG A 121 -25.42 2.19 9.99
C ARG A 121 -24.47 1.72 11.07
N GLU A 122 -24.50 2.41 12.20
CA GLU A 122 -23.77 2.01 13.39
C GLU A 122 -24.41 0.75 14.02
N LEU A 123 -23.56 -0.19 14.46
CA LEU A 123 -23.96 -1.41 15.13
C LEU A 123 -23.82 -1.30 16.66
N HIS A 124 -22.83 -0.55 17.14
CA HIS A 124 -22.68 -0.35 18.58
C HIS A 124 -23.68 0.69 19.09
N LYS A 125 -24.31 0.41 20.22
CA LYS A 125 -25.26 1.34 20.86
C LYS A 125 -24.60 2.21 21.93
N SER A 126 -23.40 1.84 22.37
CA SER A 126 -22.63 2.52 23.41
C SER A 126 -21.16 2.11 23.33
N GLY A 127 -20.28 2.89 23.99
CA GLY A 127 -18.84 2.66 24.06
C GLY A 127 -18.05 3.49 23.05
N ASP A 128 -16.71 3.43 23.18
CA ASP A 128 -15.78 4.32 22.45
C ASP A 128 -15.39 3.80 21.06
N ARG A 129 -15.81 2.58 20.71
CA ARG A 129 -15.52 1.96 19.40
C ARG A 129 -16.74 2.05 18.50
N SER A 130 -16.55 2.43 17.24
CA SER A 130 -17.59 2.38 16.19
C SER A 130 -17.45 1.10 15.37
N CYS A 131 -18.58 0.45 15.06
CA CYS A 131 -18.66 -0.71 14.19
C CYS A 131 -19.82 -0.51 13.20
N MET A 132 -19.53 -0.61 11.92
CA MET A 132 -20.48 -0.29 10.86
C MET A 132 -21.01 -1.54 10.20
N HIS A 133 -22.32 -1.57 9.94
CA HIS A 133 -22.94 -2.46 8.96
C HIS A 133 -23.13 -1.72 7.66
N ILE A 134 -22.53 -2.25 6.59
CA ILE A 134 -22.52 -1.65 5.26
C ILE A 134 -23.11 -2.64 4.25
N GLU A 135 -23.99 -2.15 3.38
CA GLU A 135 -24.57 -2.95 2.30
C GLU A 135 -24.20 -2.38 0.95
N PHE A 136 -23.46 -3.16 0.16
CA PHE A 136 -23.06 -2.84 -1.21
C PHE A 136 -24.05 -3.44 -2.20
N ASP A 137 -24.63 -2.60 -3.05
CA ASP A 137 -25.46 -3.01 -4.16
C ASP A 137 -24.60 -3.55 -5.30
N ILE A 138 -24.82 -4.80 -5.68
CA ILE A 138 -24.12 -5.47 -6.78
C ILE A 138 -25.06 -5.82 -7.93
N GLU A 139 -26.27 -5.26 -7.96
CA GLU A 139 -27.20 -5.42 -9.07
C GLU A 139 -26.59 -4.97 -10.40
N GLY A 140 -26.88 -5.71 -11.49
CA GLY A 140 -26.31 -5.46 -12.81
C GLY A 140 -24.83 -5.86 -12.99
N SER A 141 -24.08 -6.11 -11.91
CA SER A 141 -22.66 -6.46 -11.99
C SER A 141 -22.39 -7.87 -12.53
N LYS A 142 -23.38 -8.77 -12.42
CA LYS A 142 -23.25 -10.22 -12.66
C LYS A 142 -22.23 -10.93 -11.74
N MET A 143 -21.73 -10.26 -10.70
CA MET A 143 -20.88 -10.88 -9.70
C MET A 143 -21.66 -11.93 -8.91
N ARG A 144 -20.98 -12.99 -8.49
CA ARG A 144 -21.52 -14.06 -7.65
C ARG A 144 -20.63 -14.23 -6.44
N TYR A 145 -21.24 -14.52 -5.29
CA TYR A 145 -20.55 -14.83 -4.05
C TYR A 145 -21.27 -15.96 -3.33
N GLU A 146 -20.56 -16.62 -2.43
CA GLU A 146 -21.10 -17.57 -1.45
C GLU A 146 -20.92 -17.04 -0.03
N THR A 147 -21.70 -17.56 0.93
CA THR A 147 -21.44 -17.30 2.35
C THR A 147 -20.04 -17.80 2.70
N GLY A 148 -19.21 -16.96 3.34
CA GLY A 148 -17.80 -17.25 3.64
C GLY A 148 -16.81 -16.62 2.67
N ASP A 149 -17.27 -16.10 1.52
CA ASP A 149 -16.44 -15.31 0.61
C ASP A 149 -16.02 -13.96 1.22
N HIS A 150 -15.04 -13.32 0.56
CA HIS A 150 -14.57 -11.99 0.93
C HIS A 150 -14.94 -10.97 -0.14
N VAL A 151 -15.25 -9.74 0.30
CA VAL A 151 -15.31 -8.57 -0.57
C VAL A 151 -14.09 -7.70 -0.33
N ALA A 152 -13.44 -7.30 -1.41
CA ALA A 152 -12.30 -6.41 -1.40
C ALA A 152 -12.74 -5.03 -1.84
N VAL A 153 -12.34 -4.00 -1.09
CA VAL A 153 -12.71 -2.61 -1.32
C VAL A 153 -11.45 -1.80 -1.65
N TYR A 154 -11.45 -1.05 -2.75
CA TYR A 154 -10.39 -0.08 -3.07
C TYR A 154 -10.69 1.25 -2.37
N PRO A 155 -9.93 1.65 -1.33
CA PRO A 155 -10.22 2.85 -0.58
C PRO A 155 -9.57 4.09 -1.20
N GLN A 156 -9.77 5.24 -0.56
CA GLN A 156 -9.07 6.49 -0.88
C GLN A 156 -8.35 6.99 0.37
N ASN A 157 -7.15 7.52 0.21
CA ASN A 157 -6.47 8.22 1.31
C ASN A 157 -7.26 9.44 1.76
N ASN A 158 -7.06 9.81 3.02
CA ASN A 158 -7.68 11.00 3.58
C ASN A 158 -7.21 12.26 2.83
N LYS A 159 -8.17 13.08 2.35
CA LYS A 159 -7.87 14.29 1.58
C LYS A 159 -6.99 15.29 2.35
N ALA A 160 -7.18 15.42 3.66
CA ALA A 160 -6.37 16.31 4.49
C ALA A 160 -4.91 15.82 4.56
N LEU A 161 -4.69 14.50 4.67
CA LEU A 161 -3.34 13.91 4.64
C LEU A 161 -2.65 14.12 3.28
N VAL A 162 -3.39 13.95 2.18
CA VAL A 162 -2.89 14.23 0.82
C VAL A 162 -2.53 15.70 0.65
N ASN A 163 -3.40 16.62 1.06
CA ASN A 163 -3.15 18.06 0.98
C ASN A 163 -1.96 18.46 1.84
N ARG A 164 -1.86 17.92 3.06
CA ARG A 164 -0.78 18.20 4.00
C ARG A 164 0.58 17.82 3.42
N LEU A 165 0.67 16.67 2.74
CA LEU A 165 1.91 16.27 2.06
C LEU A 165 2.30 17.27 0.96
N GLY A 166 1.33 17.71 0.14
CA GLY A 166 1.57 18.73 -0.88
C GLY A 166 2.01 20.08 -0.29
N GLU A 167 1.40 20.51 0.80
CA GLU A 167 1.75 21.74 1.52
C GLU A 167 3.17 21.68 2.11
N LEU A 168 3.55 20.57 2.74
CA LEU A 168 4.89 20.38 3.29
C LEU A 168 5.98 20.46 2.22
N LEU A 169 5.70 19.92 1.02
CA LEU A 169 6.66 19.91 -0.08
C LEU A 169 6.56 21.15 -0.98
N GLY A 170 5.54 21.99 -0.80
CA GLY A 170 5.31 23.17 -1.64
C GLY A 170 4.97 22.83 -3.10
N VAL A 171 4.31 21.70 -3.36
CA VAL A 171 4.03 21.19 -4.72
C VAL A 171 2.58 21.41 -5.10
N ASN A 172 2.34 21.83 -6.35
CA ASN A 172 1.00 21.82 -6.94
C ASN A 172 0.54 20.38 -7.21
N LEU A 173 -0.36 19.87 -6.38
CA LEU A 173 -0.86 18.48 -6.49
C LEU A 173 -1.71 18.23 -7.75
N ASP A 174 -2.19 19.27 -8.41
CA ASP A 174 -3.01 19.13 -9.62
C ASP A 174 -2.18 19.05 -10.91
N THR A 175 -0.85 19.17 -10.80
CA THR A 175 0.11 18.92 -11.88
C THR A 175 -0.02 17.49 -12.39
N VAL A 176 -0.22 17.33 -13.70
CA VAL A 176 -0.33 16.04 -14.37
C VAL A 176 1.06 15.57 -14.81
N PHE A 177 1.41 14.35 -14.45
CA PHE A 177 2.72 13.79 -14.69
C PHE A 177 2.67 12.32 -15.12
N THR A 178 3.81 11.81 -15.54
CA THR A 178 4.05 10.39 -15.84
C THR A 178 5.41 9.98 -15.30
N LEU A 179 5.44 8.81 -14.68
CA LEU A 179 6.67 8.12 -14.28
C LEU A 179 6.88 6.94 -15.22
N THR A 180 7.84 7.05 -16.14
CA THR A 180 8.16 6.01 -17.12
C THR A 180 9.39 5.24 -16.68
N ASN A 181 9.32 3.92 -16.64
CA ASN A 181 10.43 3.07 -16.25
C ASN A 181 11.63 3.34 -17.16
N THR A 182 12.81 3.54 -16.57
CA THR A 182 14.06 3.76 -17.31
C THR A 182 14.54 2.49 -18.01
N ASP A 183 14.11 1.32 -17.53
CA ASP A 183 14.23 0.04 -18.25
C ASP A 183 13.15 -0.07 -19.32
N GLU A 184 13.55 0.15 -20.58
CA GLU A 184 12.68 0.07 -21.76
C GLU A 184 12.17 -1.35 -22.04
N GLU A 185 12.81 -2.40 -21.53
CA GLU A 185 12.40 -3.79 -21.72
C GLU A 185 11.39 -4.24 -20.65
N SER A 186 11.34 -3.54 -19.50
CA SER A 186 10.41 -3.87 -18.42
C SER A 186 8.96 -3.86 -18.88
N SER A 187 8.21 -4.91 -18.54
CA SER A 187 6.75 -4.94 -18.72
C SER A 187 6.03 -3.97 -17.78
N LYS A 188 6.66 -3.57 -16.67
CA LYS A 188 6.13 -2.60 -15.71
C LYS A 188 6.57 -1.19 -16.14
N LYS A 189 5.84 -0.62 -17.11
CA LYS A 189 6.15 0.71 -17.67
C LYS A 189 5.98 1.86 -16.68
N HIS A 190 5.10 1.71 -15.70
CA HIS A 190 4.77 2.74 -14.72
C HIS A 190 4.60 2.12 -13.32
N PRO A 191 4.83 2.88 -12.23
CA PRO A 191 4.62 2.37 -10.87
C PRO A 191 3.13 2.20 -10.55
N PHE A 192 2.29 3.04 -11.15
CA PHE A 192 0.83 3.08 -11.08
C PHE A 192 0.25 3.65 -12.39
N PRO A 193 -1.08 3.63 -12.59
CA PRO A 193 -1.69 4.14 -13.82
C PRO A 193 -1.30 5.60 -14.11
N CYS A 194 -0.69 5.84 -15.27
CA CYS A 194 -0.21 7.15 -15.75
C CYS A 194 -0.73 7.43 -17.16
N PRO A 195 -0.88 8.70 -17.59
CA PRO A 195 -0.66 9.92 -16.81
C PRO A 195 -1.75 10.16 -15.77
N CYS A 196 -1.40 10.77 -14.63
CA CYS A 196 -2.34 11.22 -13.61
C CYS A 196 -1.81 12.45 -12.87
N SER A 197 -2.64 13.13 -12.08
CA SER A 197 -2.13 14.19 -11.19
C SER A 197 -1.49 13.61 -9.93
N TYR A 198 -0.60 14.37 -9.27
CA TYR A 198 -0.06 13.97 -7.96
C TYR A 198 -1.18 13.72 -6.95
N ARG A 199 -2.21 14.57 -6.94
CA ARG A 199 -3.41 14.40 -6.12
C ARG A 199 -4.07 13.05 -6.36
N THR A 200 -4.22 12.64 -7.61
CA THR A 200 -4.79 11.34 -7.97
C THR A 200 -3.90 10.20 -7.48
N ALA A 201 -2.60 10.26 -7.75
CA ALA A 201 -1.65 9.23 -7.32
C ALA A 201 -1.68 9.03 -5.79
N LEU A 202 -1.59 10.13 -5.03
CA LEU A 202 -1.62 10.12 -3.57
C LEU A 202 -2.99 9.74 -2.99
N THR A 203 -4.09 9.96 -3.71
CA THR A 203 -5.43 9.61 -3.23
C THR A 203 -5.75 8.13 -3.45
N TYR A 204 -5.36 7.56 -4.60
CA TYR A 204 -5.86 6.27 -5.06
C TYR A 204 -4.81 5.18 -5.23
N TYR A 205 -3.55 5.55 -5.46
CA TYR A 205 -2.55 4.59 -5.95
C TYR A 205 -1.42 4.32 -4.97
N ILE A 206 -1.08 5.28 -4.12
CA ILE A 206 0.07 5.22 -3.20
C ILE A 206 -0.44 5.13 -1.76
N ASP A 207 0.16 4.25 -0.96
CA ASP A 207 -0.11 4.22 0.49
C ASP A 207 0.78 5.25 1.19
N ILE A 208 0.15 6.31 1.68
CA ILE A 208 0.81 7.40 2.42
C ILE A 208 0.53 7.31 3.94
N ALA A 209 -0.20 6.30 4.38
CA ALA A 209 -0.62 6.11 5.77
C ALA A 209 0.16 4.98 6.46
N CYS A 210 0.80 4.09 5.71
CA CYS A 210 1.67 3.06 6.26
C CYS A 210 3.00 3.65 6.77
N ASN A 211 3.67 2.90 7.66
CA ASN A 211 5.02 3.22 8.09
C ASN A 211 5.99 3.06 6.90
N PRO A 212 6.81 4.08 6.57
CA PRO A 212 7.81 3.96 5.52
C PRO A 212 8.85 2.89 5.86
N ARG A 213 9.33 2.16 4.85
CA ARG A 213 10.37 1.14 5.01
C ARG A 213 11.75 1.77 5.11
N THR A 214 12.71 1.02 5.63
CA THR A 214 14.09 1.49 5.88
C THR A 214 14.76 2.07 4.64
N HIS A 215 14.54 1.49 3.46
CA HIS A 215 15.09 2.03 2.21
C HIS A 215 14.52 3.41 1.86
N ILE A 216 13.26 3.69 2.18
CA ILE A 216 12.65 5.02 1.98
C ILE A 216 13.32 6.03 2.92
N ILE A 217 13.58 5.66 4.18
CA ILE A 217 14.29 6.50 5.15
C ILE A 217 15.71 6.83 4.65
N LYS A 218 16.40 5.85 4.04
CA LYS A 218 17.72 6.05 3.44
C LYS A 218 17.69 7.10 2.32
N GLU A 219 16.69 7.04 1.43
CA GLU A 219 16.54 8.03 0.35
C GLU A 219 16.24 9.44 0.86
N LEU A 220 15.58 9.60 2.02
CA LEU A 220 15.29 10.91 2.60
C LEU A 220 16.54 11.66 3.08
N ILE A 221 17.66 10.98 3.30
CA ILE A 221 18.91 11.58 3.80
C ILE A 221 19.38 12.69 2.86
N ASP A 222 19.39 12.42 1.55
CA ASP A 222 19.89 13.35 0.53
C ASP A 222 18.98 14.57 0.33
N TYR A 223 17.74 14.49 0.82
CA TYR A 223 16.76 15.58 0.78
C TYR A 223 16.66 16.36 2.09
N THR A 224 17.47 16.03 3.09
CA THR A 224 17.46 16.65 4.41
C THR A 224 18.62 17.63 4.52
N LYS A 225 18.38 18.87 4.94
CA LYS A 225 19.45 19.89 5.03
C LYS A 225 20.07 20.02 6.42
N ASP A 226 19.29 19.77 7.47
CA ASP A 226 19.81 19.83 8.84
C ASP A 226 20.77 18.66 9.09
N PRO A 227 22.03 18.91 9.49
CA PRO A 227 23.02 17.85 9.69
C PRO A 227 22.63 16.84 10.79
N LYS A 228 21.92 17.28 11.84
CA LYS A 228 21.51 16.38 12.93
C LYS A 228 20.39 15.46 12.45
N ASP A 229 19.43 16.00 11.69
CA ASP A 229 18.37 15.20 11.08
C ASP A 229 18.96 14.21 10.05
N GLN A 230 19.96 14.62 9.26
CA GLN A 230 20.69 13.71 8.37
C GLN A 230 21.36 12.56 9.13
N GLU A 231 22.09 12.86 10.21
CA GLU A 231 22.73 11.84 11.04
C GLU A 231 21.70 10.90 11.68
N HIS A 232 20.56 11.45 12.11
CA HIS A 232 19.45 10.69 12.66
C HIS A 232 18.87 9.69 11.64
N LEU A 233 18.62 10.13 10.41
CA LEU A 233 18.15 9.28 9.31
C LEU A 233 19.19 8.24 8.89
N LYS A 234 20.48 8.59 8.86
CA LYS A 234 21.60 7.67 8.60
C LYS A 234 21.66 6.55 9.63
N LEU A 235 21.57 6.89 10.92
CA LEU A 235 21.56 5.91 11.99
C LEU A 235 20.35 4.98 11.87
N MET A 236 19.17 5.55 11.67
CA MET A 236 17.89 4.82 11.58
C MET A 236 17.82 3.88 10.37
N SER A 237 18.49 4.21 9.27
CA SER A 237 18.58 3.35 8.08
C SER A 237 19.76 2.36 8.11
N SER A 238 20.60 2.38 9.15
CA SER A 238 21.72 1.46 9.30
C SER A 238 21.27 0.07 9.78
N THR A 239 22.12 -0.91 9.57
CA THR A 239 21.92 -2.31 10.01
C THR A 239 22.43 -2.56 11.43
N SER A 240 22.94 -1.51 12.10
CA SER A 240 23.43 -1.58 13.47
C SER A 240 22.29 -1.84 14.46
N THR A 241 22.59 -2.46 15.60
CA THR A 241 21.60 -2.71 16.65
C THR A 241 20.92 -1.43 17.12
N GLU A 242 21.69 -0.35 17.29
CA GLU A 242 21.17 0.96 17.67
C GLU A 242 20.25 1.55 16.59
N GLY A 243 20.65 1.48 15.32
CA GLY A 243 19.85 1.93 14.18
C GLY A 243 18.51 1.20 14.07
N LYS A 244 18.52 -0.12 14.19
CA LYS A 244 17.32 -0.97 14.20
C LYS A 244 16.38 -0.64 15.35
N GLN A 245 16.92 -0.44 16.56
CA GLN A 245 16.13 -0.03 17.73
C GLN A 245 15.52 1.36 17.52
N LEU A 246 16.29 2.29 16.95
CA LEU A 246 15.80 3.62 16.65
C LEU A 246 14.66 3.59 15.60
N PHE A 247 14.81 2.84 14.51
CA PHE A 247 13.75 2.67 13.51
C PHE A 247 12.50 2.05 14.12
N SER A 248 12.66 0.94 14.85
CA SER A 248 11.55 0.26 15.53
C SER A 248 10.79 1.20 16.47
N LYS A 249 11.50 1.99 17.27
CA LYS A 249 10.89 2.94 18.19
C LYS A 249 10.22 4.11 17.45
N TRP A 250 10.99 4.85 16.64
CA TRP A 250 10.58 6.13 16.08
C TRP A 250 9.63 5.99 14.88
N VAL A 251 9.76 4.93 14.08
CA VAL A 251 8.88 4.70 12.92
C VAL A 251 7.74 3.75 13.28
N THR A 252 8.07 2.54 13.75
CA THR A 252 7.08 1.47 13.92
C THR A 252 6.21 1.65 15.17
N GLN A 253 6.80 1.77 16.36
CA GLN A 253 6.07 1.86 17.63
C GLN A 253 5.34 3.20 17.77
N ASP A 254 6.03 4.30 17.47
CA ASP A 254 5.43 5.63 17.43
C ASP A 254 4.48 5.82 16.23
N ASN A 255 4.50 4.87 15.30
CA ASN A 255 3.58 4.73 14.17
C ASN A 255 3.50 5.97 13.28
N ARG A 256 4.68 6.42 12.83
CA ARG A 256 4.83 7.55 11.92
C ARG A 256 4.61 7.10 10.47
N ASN A 257 3.70 7.77 9.78
CA ASN A 257 3.60 7.70 8.32
C ASN A 257 4.54 8.76 7.68
N ILE A 258 4.67 8.75 6.36
CA ILE A 258 5.57 9.69 5.66
C ILE A 258 5.27 11.16 5.96
N VAL A 259 4.01 11.53 6.14
CA VAL A 259 3.63 12.93 6.46
C VAL A 259 4.14 13.30 7.85
N HIS A 260 3.98 12.43 8.84
CA HIS A 260 4.47 12.68 10.20
C HIS A 260 6.00 12.84 10.23
N ILE A 261 6.73 12.04 9.45
CA ILE A 261 8.19 12.14 9.34
C ILE A 261 8.59 13.50 8.77
N LEU A 262 7.93 13.97 7.72
CA LEU A 262 8.22 15.28 7.11
C LEU A 262 7.76 16.48 7.96
N GLU A 263 6.81 16.27 8.87
CA GLU A 263 6.46 17.27 9.89
C GLU A 263 7.53 17.37 10.99
N ASP A 264 8.04 16.23 11.45
CA ASP A 264 9.08 16.17 12.47
C ASP A 264 10.46 16.62 11.94
N LEU A 265 10.69 16.49 10.62
CA LEU A 265 11.93 16.85 9.93
C LEU A 265 11.68 18.00 8.92
N PRO A 266 11.54 19.26 9.37
CA PRO A 266 11.07 20.36 8.53
C PRO A 266 12.03 20.74 7.39
N THR A 267 13.30 20.35 7.49
CA THR A 267 14.29 20.58 6.43
C THR A 267 14.36 19.44 5.41
N CYS A 268 13.70 18.31 5.67
CA CYS A 268 13.54 17.21 4.72
C CYS A 268 12.50 17.60 3.66
N ARG A 269 12.96 17.82 2.43
CA ARG A 269 12.14 18.27 1.30
C ARG A 269 12.37 17.39 0.07
N PRO A 270 11.95 16.12 0.10
CA PRO A 270 12.07 15.22 -1.03
C PRO A 270 11.22 15.68 -2.22
N ALA A 271 11.70 15.38 -3.43
CA ALA A 271 10.93 15.59 -4.63
C ALA A 271 9.71 14.65 -4.64
N LEU A 272 8.51 15.18 -4.89
CA LEU A 272 7.26 14.43 -4.73
C LEU A 272 7.15 13.26 -5.74
N ASP A 273 7.71 13.42 -6.94
CA ASP A 273 7.80 12.35 -7.95
C ASP A 273 8.64 11.17 -7.44
N HIS A 274 9.74 11.44 -6.74
CA HIS A 274 10.58 10.40 -6.16
C HIS A 274 9.86 9.69 -5.00
N LEU A 275 9.14 10.43 -4.15
CA LEU A 275 8.28 9.79 -3.14
C LEU A 275 7.20 8.91 -3.76
N CYS A 276 6.60 9.34 -4.88
CA CYS A 276 5.60 8.55 -5.59
C CYS A 276 6.17 7.25 -6.17
N GLU A 277 7.46 7.26 -6.52
CA GLU A 277 8.20 6.08 -6.96
C GLU A 277 8.54 5.13 -5.80
N LEU A 278 8.93 5.66 -4.64
CA LEU A 278 9.39 4.90 -3.47
C LEU A 278 8.25 4.32 -2.62
N LEU A 279 7.17 5.06 -2.43
CA LEU A 279 6.09 4.66 -1.55
C LEU A 279 5.29 3.48 -2.14
N PRO A 280 4.84 2.53 -1.29
CA PRO A 280 4.16 1.33 -1.76
C PRO A 280 2.79 1.64 -2.37
N ARG A 281 2.27 0.70 -3.16
CA ARG A 281 0.93 0.80 -3.75
C ARG A 281 -0.16 0.68 -2.67
N LEU A 282 -1.19 1.53 -2.75
CA LEU A 282 -2.39 1.43 -1.94
C LEU A 282 -3.13 0.12 -2.26
N GLN A 283 -3.26 -0.75 -1.25
CA GLN A 283 -3.89 -2.06 -1.41
C GLN A 283 -5.41 -2.01 -1.22
N PRO A 284 -6.19 -2.90 -1.86
CA PRO A 284 -7.58 -3.12 -1.47
C PRO A 284 -7.64 -3.75 -0.07
N ARG A 285 -8.67 -3.42 0.70
CA ARG A 285 -8.90 -4.01 2.04
C ARG A 285 -10.01 -5.05 1.94
N TYR A 286 -9.74 -6.23 2.47
CA TYR A 286 -10.66 -7.37 2.44
C TYR A 286 -11.54 -7.37 3.69
N TYR A 287 -12.81 -7.71 3.50
CA TYR A 287 -13.79 -7.92 4.55
C TYR A 287 -14.52 -9.24 4.31
N SER A 288 -14.75 -10.01 5.36
CA SER A 288 -15.62 -11.19 5.28
C SER A 288 -17.05 -10.74 5.00
N ILE A 289 -17.71 -11.40 4.04
CA ILE A 289 -19.08 -11.07 3.69
C ILE A 289 -20.02 -11.54 4.81
N SER A 290 -20.83 -10.63 5.35
CA SER A 290 -21.77 -10.88 6.45
C SER A 290 -23.21 -11.13 5.99
N SER A 291 -23.42 -11.39 4.69
CA SER A 291 -24.71 -11.77 4.09
C SER A 291 -24.69 -13.18 3.46
N SER A 292 -25.88 -13.74 3.23
CA SER A 292 -26.04 -14.95 2.42
C SER A 292 -26.66 -14.61 1.06
N PRO A 293 -26.09 -15.09 -0.06
CA PRO A 293 -26.65 -14.84 -1.40
C PRO A 293 -28.03 -15.48 -1.60
N LYS A 294 -28.39 -16.49 -0.76
CA LYS A 294 -29.72 -17.11 -0.77
C LYS A 294 -30.83 -16.16 -0.32
N VAL A 295 -30.49 -15.17 0.52
CA VAL A 295 -31.42 -14.16 1.02
C VAL A 295 -31.17 -12.81 0.33
N TYR A 296 -29.90 -12.50 0.06
CA TYR A 296 -29.42 -11.23 -0.49
C TYR A 296 -28.61 -11.44 -1.78
N PRO A 297 -29.23 -11.87 -2.89
CA PRO A 297 -28.50 -12.21 -4.12
C PRO A 297 -27.86 -10.99 -4.80
N ASN A 298 -28.42 -9.79 -4.57
CA ASN A 298 -28.01 -8.55 -5.21
C ASN A 298 -27.30 -7.57 -4.27
N THR A 299 -27.07 -7.94 -3.01
CA THR A 299 -26.35 -7.10 -2.04
C THR A 299 -25.32 -7.88 -1.27
N VAL A 300 -24.15 -7.29 -1.05
CA VAL A 300 -23.06 -7.84 -0.25
C VAL A 300 -22.93 -7.03 1.02
N HIS A 301 -23.02 -7.68 2.18
CA HIS A 301 -22.93 -7.00 3.48
C HIS A 301 -21.53 -7.11 4.07
N VAL A 302 -21.12 -6.08 4.80
CA VAL A 302 -19.86 -6.02 5.54
C VAL A 302 -20.10 -5.50 6.94
N THR A 303 -19.43 -6.13 7.90
CA THR A 303 -19.31 -5.65 9.28
C THR A 303 -17.88 -5.21 9.52
N ALA A 304 -17.65 -3.91 9.77
CA ALA A 304 -16.31 -3.35 9.89
C ALA A 304 -16.18 -2.40 11.09
N VAL A 305 -15.17 -2.64 11.93
CA VAL A 305 -14.81 -1.74 13.03
C VAL A 305 -14.06 -0.54 12.48
N LEU A 306 -14.41 0.66 12.94
CA LEU A 306 -13.69 1.89 12.64
C LEU A 306 -12.31 1.86 13.28
N VAL A 307 -11.25 1.96 12.48
CA VAL A 307 -9.88 2.10 12.99
C VAL A 307 -9.53 3.58 13.10
N GLU A 308 -9.44 4.06 14.33
CA GLU A 308 -8.97 5.41 14.70
C GLU A 308 -8.34 5.29 16.09
N TYR A 309 -7.10 5.77 16.25
CA TYR A 309 -6.35 5.65 17.51
C TYR A 309 -5.32 6.77 17.66
N GLU A 310 -5.03 7.12 18.90
CA GLU A 310 -3.93 8.02 19.24
C GLU A 310 -2.60 7.26 19.22
N THR A 311 -1.60 7.84 18.58
CA THR A 311 -0.23 7.33 18.52
C THR A 311 0.56 7.80 19.76
N PRO A 312 1.69 7.14 20.10
CA PRO A 312 2.58 7.63 21.16
C PRO A 312 3.08 9.07 20.97
N THR A 313 2.99 9.61 19.75
CA THR A 313 3.37 10.99 19.41
C THR A 313 2.26 12.02 19.70
N GLY A 314 1.09 11.59 20.20
CA GLY A 314 -0.09 12.44 20.40
C GLY A 314 -0.89 12.75 19.14
N ARG A 315 -0.48 12.20 17.98
CA ARG A 315 -1.23 12.31 16.72
C ARG A 315 -2.31 11.24 16.64
N THR A 316 -3.40 11.51 15.93
CA THR A 316 -4.45 10.51 15.65
C THR A 316 -4.26 9.87 14.28
N ASN A 317 -3.98 8.57 14.25
CA ASN A 317 -3.94 7.77 13.03
C ASN A 317 -5.33 7.22 12.69
N LYS A 318 -5.62 7.15 11.39
CA LYS A 318 -6.90 6.75 10.83
C LYS A 318 -6.72 5.61 9.84
N GLY A 319 -7.48 4.53 10.00
CA GLY A 319 -7.50 3.43 9.03
C GLY A 319 -8.07 3.91 7.70
N VAL A 320 -7.33 3.72 6.62
CA VAL A 320 -7.68 4.27 5.29
C VAL A 320 -9.06 3.82 4.83
N ALA A 321 -9.30 2.51 4.76
CA ALA A 321 -10.57 1.98 4.26
C ALA A 321 -11.75 2.22 5.20
N THR A 322 -11.56 2.03 6.51
CA THR A 322 -12.64 2.12 7.50
C THR A 322 -13.12 3.56 7.67
N THR A 323 -12.21 4.54 7.74
CA THR A 323 -12.61 5.96 7.83
C THR A 323 -13.21 6.48 6.53
N TRP A 324 -12.70 6.01 5.38
CA TRP A 324 -13.30 6.32 4.08
C TRP A 324 -14.72 5.76 3.93
N LEU A 325 -14.95 4.52 4.35
CA LEU A 325 -16.29 3.90 4.37
C LEU A 325 -17.21 4.58 5.39
N ALA A 326 -16.71 4.97 6.57
CA ALA A 326 -17.50 5.67 7.58
C ALA A 326 -18.10 7.00 7.07
N ALA A 327 -17.36 7.72 6.22
CA ALA A 327 -17.81 8.96 5.61
C ALA A 327 -18.87 8.76 4.50
N LYS A 328 -19.05 7.53 3.99
CA LYS A 328 -19.95 7.21 2.88
C LYS A 328 -21.35 6.84 3.40
N LYS A 329 -22.08 7.83 3.91
CA LYS A 329 -23.46 7.67 4.39
C LYS A 329 -24.47 7.96 3.27
N PRO A 330 -25.35 7.01 2.91
CA PRO A 330 -26.47 7.29 2.01
C PRO A 330 -27.44 8.27 2.69
N LYS A 331 -28.08 9.12 1.88
CA LYS A 331 -29.15 10.03 2.30
C LYS A 331 -30.31 9.89 1.32
N ASP A 332 -31.54 10.02 1.81
CA ASP A 332 -32.74 9.74 1.04
C ASP A 332 -32.87 10.62 -0.23
N ASP A 333 -32.38 11.87 -0.18
CA ASP A 333 -32.53 12.85 -1.27
C ASP A 333 -31.34 12.95 -2.23
N THR A 334 -30.33 12.07 -2.11
CA THR A 334 -29.12 12.14 -2.95
C THR A 334 -28.73 10.79 -3.50
N GLU A 335 -28.09 10.76 -4.68
CA GLU A 335 -27.52 9.53 -5.23
C GLU A 335 -26.61 8.85 -4.20
N PRO A 336 -26.81 7.54 -3.94
CA PRO A 336 -26.01 6.83 -2.95
C PRO A 336 -24.51 6.88 -3.29
N PRO A 337 -23.64 6.96 -2.27
CA PRO A 337 -22.21 6.96 -2.50
C PRO A 337 -21.76 5.63 -3.11
N VAL A 338 -20.85 5.68 -4.08
CA VAL A 338 -20.27 4.49 -4.72
C VAL A 338 -18.87 4.17 -4.20
N VAL A 339 -18.53 2.88 -4.24
CA VAL A 339 -17.20 2.36 -3.89
C VAL A 339 -16.75 1.26 -4.87
N PRO A 340 -15.46 1.18 -5.25
CA PRO A 340 -14.96 0.11 -6.11
C PRO A 340 -14.72 -1.15 -5.29
N ILE A 341 -15.39 -2.24 -5.66
CA ILE A 341 -15.29 -3.54 -5.00
C ILE A 341 -15.07 -4.69 -5.98
N PHE A 342 -14.56 -5.80 -5.49
CA PHE A 342 -14.61 -7.09 -6.16
C PHE A 342 -14.74 -8.22 -5.15
N ILE A 343 -15.19 -9.39 -5.59
CA ILE A 343 -15.38 -10.56 -4.73
C ILE A 343 -14.20 -11.52 -4.92
N ARG A 344 -13.65 -12.00 -3.80
CA ARG A 344 -12.63 -13.04 -3.77
C ARG A 344 -13.24 -14.28 -3.12
N ARG A 345 -13.26 -15.38 -3.90
CA ARG A 345 -13.73 -16.66 -3.40
C ARG A 345 -12.86 -17.19 -2.26
N SER A 346 -13.53 -17.77 -1.27
CA SER A 346 -12.93 -18.41 -0.11
C SER A 346 -13.13 -19.93 -0.17
N GLN A 347 -12.50 -20.63 0.78
CA GLN A 347 -12.68 -22.05 1.04
C GLN A 347 -13.35 -22.29 2.41
N PHE A 348 -13.88 -21.22 3.02
CA PHE A 348 -14.49 -21.22 4.35
C PHE A 348 -15.90 -21.82 4.34
#